data_AF-A0A924SRB2-F1
#
_entry.id   AF-A0A924SRB2-F1
#
_cell.length_a   1.000
_cell.length_b   1.000
_cell.length_c   1.000
_cell.angle_alpha   90.00
_cell.angle_beta   90.00
_cell.angle_gamma   90.00
#
_symmetry.space_group_name_H-M   'P 1'
#
loop_
_entity.id
_entity.type
_entity.pdbx_description
1 polymer ?
#
loop_
_entity_poly.entity_id
_entity_poly.type
_entity_poly.pdbx_seq_one_letter_code
_entity_poly.pdbx_strand_id
1 'polypeptide(L)'
;MKTIYCISGLGADERAFSRLRLDGYVIEFLPWLTPLPGEKIEGYAIRMSQPLVGKNPVLVGLSFGGMMSIEIAKLIPVEKVILISSIQSAAQLPRWMKAAGWLRLNKIFPMRSYKITEPIQNHFIGVSQPEEIELVRSYRKNAPQLYMDWAINEVLHWRNNWQPP
;
A
#
# COMPACT_ATOMS: atom_id res chain seq x y z
N MET A 1 19.39 -4.78 17.76
CA MET A 1 19.20 -4.18 16.41
C MET A 1 17.77 -3.67 16.35
N LYS A 2 17.53 -2.60 15.60
CA LYS A 2 16.20 -1.99 15.52
C LYS A 2 15.43 -2.51 14.30
N THR A 3 14.15 -2.78 14.48
CA THR A 3 13.28 -3.32 13.43
C THR A 3 12.62 -2.21 12.62
N ILE A 4 12.65 -2.37 11.30
CA ILE A 4 11.93 -1.55 10.32
C ILE A 4 10.86 -2.44 9.70
N TYR A 5 9.60 -2.03 9.81
CA TYR A 5 8.48 -2.74 9.19
C TYR A 5 8.16 -2.13 7.83
N CYS A 6 8.20 -2.97 6.79
CA CYS A 6 7.94 -2.60 5.41
C CYS A 6 6.53 -3.06 4.98
N ILE A 7 5.77 -2.14 4.37
CA ILE A 7 4.45 -2.40 3.78
C ILE A 7 4.52 -2.09 2.29
N SER A 8 4.24 -3.09 1.45
CA SER A 8 4.37 -3.00 -0.01
C SER A 8 3.30 -2.10 -0.64
N GLY A 9 3.40 -1.89 -1.96
CA GLY A 9 2.34 -1.23 -2.73
C GLY A 9 1.10 -2.11 -2.90
N LEU A 10 0.03 -1.49 -3.41
CA LEU A 10 -1.23 -2.16 -3.73
C LEU A 10 -0.97 -3.44 -4.56
N GLY A 11 -1.35 -4.59 -4.01
CA GLY A 11 -1.27 -5.89 -4.70
C GLY A 11 0.15 -6.45 -4.86
N ALA A 12 1.18 -5.75 -4.35
CA ALA A 12 2.54 -6.26 -4.28
C ALA A 12 2.80 -6.98 -2.96
N ASP A 13 3.90 -7.72 -2.87
CA ASP A 13 4.30 -8.48 -1.68
C ASP A 13 5.75 -8.13 -1.24
N GLU A 14 6.33 -8.93 -0.33
CA GLU A 14 7.67 -8.71 0.24
C GLU A 14 8.77 -8.57 -0.81
N ARG A 15 8.57 -9.13 -2.00
CA ARG A 15 9.57 -9.10 -3.08
C ARG A 15 9.87 -7.68 -3.54
N ALA A 16 8.97 -6.72 -3.29
CA ALA A 16 9.19 -5.28 -3.52
C ALA A 16 10.36 -4.72 -2.69
N PHE A 17 10.69 -5.36 -1.57
CA PHE A 17 11.80 -4.98 -0.68
C PHE A 17 12.96 -5.99 -0.73
N SER A 18 12.93 -6.97 -1.64
CA SER A 18 13.90 -8.08 -1.67
C SER A 18 15.36 -7.63 -1.80
N ARG A 19 15.59 -6.48 -2.45
CA ARG A 19 16.91 -5.86 -2.65
C ARG A 19 17.27 -4.83 -1.58
N LEU A 20 16.37 -4.50 -0.66
CA LEU A 20 16.62 -3.53 0.41
C LEU A 20 17.50 -4.17 1.48
N ARG A 21 18.67 -3.56 1.73
CA ARG A 21 19.59 -3.94 2.81
C ARG A 21 20.01 -2.67 3.54
N LEU A 22 19.88 -2.69 4.87
CA LEU A 22 20.23 -1.57 5.74
C LEU A 22 21.05 -2.09 6.91
N ASP A 23 22.33 -1.72 6.94
CA ASP A 23 23.25 -2.16 7.99
C ASP A 23 22.79 -1.65 9.37
N GLY A 24 22.81 -2.53 10.37
CA GLY A 24 22.36 -2.22 11.74
C GLY A 24 20.85 -2.31 11.97
N TYR A 25 20.05 -2.59 10.94
CA TYR A 25 18.60 -2.74 11.03
C TYR A 25 18.12 -4.14 10.64
N VAL A 26 17.02 -4.56 11.25
CA VAL A 26 16.27 -5.76 10.84
C VAL A 26 15.10 -5.30 9.99
N ILE A 27 14.97 -5.82 8.77
CA ILE A 27 13.85 -5.52 7.89
C ILE A 27 12.80 -6.62 8.06
N GLU A 28 11.62 -6.24 8.50
CA GLU A 28 10.46 -7.12 8.63
C GLU A 28 9.38 -6.69 7.64
N PHE A 29 8.73 -7.65 6.99
CA PHE A 29 7.64 -7.37 6.06
C PHE A 29 6.29 -7.61 6.74
N LEU A 30 5.36 -6.67 6.54
CA LEU A 30 3.96 -6.83 6.94
C LEU A 30 3.12 -7.24 5.74
N PRO A 31 2.68 -8.51 5.66
CA PRO A 31 1.86 -8.99 4.55
C PRO A 31 0.47 -8.36 4.58
N TRP A 32 -0.08 -8.12 3.39
CA TRP A 32 -1.48 -7.72 3.26
C TRP A 32 -2.41 -8.82 3.76
N LEU A 33 -3.37 -8.43 4.60
CA LEU A 33 -4.45 -9.29 5.09
C LEU A 33 -5.61 -9.32 4.10
N THR A 34 -6.39 -10.40 4.13
CA THR A 34 -7.72 -10.39 3.52
C THR A 34 -8.62 -9.41 4.30
N PRO A 35 -9.23 -8.42 3.62
CA PRO A 35 -10.12 -7.47 4.28
C PRO A 35 -11.43 -8.16 4.69
N LEU A 36 -12.00 -7.73 5.81
CA LEU A 36 -13.32 -8.17 6.25
C LEU A 36 -14.41 -7.44 5.44
N PRO A 37 -15.63 -8.02 5.34
CA PRO A 37 -16.75 -7.37 4.66
C PRO A 37 -17.03 -5.97 5.23
N GLY A 38 -16.94 -4.95 4.38
CA GLY A 38 -17.21 -3.56 4.74
C GLY A 38 -16.16 -2.89 5.64
N GLU A 39 -15.02 -3.53 5.86
CA GLU A 39 -13.94 -3.01 6.70
C GLU A 39 -13.43 -1.67 6.16
N LYS A 40 -13.22 -0.72 7.07
CA LYS A 40 -12.60 0.57 6.76
C LYS A 40 -11.10 0.50 6.95
N ILE A 41 -10.36 1.40 6.28
CA ILE A 41 -8.90 1.45 6.37
C ILE A 41 -8.40 1.52 7.82
N GLU A 42 -9.12 2.19 8.73
CA GLU A 42 -8.77 2.28 10.15
C GLU A 42 -8.88 0.93 10.85
N GLY A 43 -9.96 0.18 10.60
CA GLY A 43 -10.15 -1.17 11.15
C GLY A 43 -9.12 -2.16 10.62
N TYR A 44 -8.80 -2.04 9.33
CA TYR A 44 -7.75 -2.83 8.70
C TYR A 44 -6.36 -2.49 9.28
N ALA A 45 -6.08 -1.21 9.52
CA ALA A 45 -4.82 -0.76 10.13
C ALA A 45 -4.64 -1.33 11.55
N ILE A 46 -5.72 -1.43 12.35
CA ILE A 46 -5.68 -2.07 13.67
C ILE A 46 -5.20 -3.52 13.56
N ARG A 47 -5.74 -4.29 12.60
CA ARG A 47 -5.33 -5.69 12.40
C ARG A 47 -3.90 -5.80 11.87
N MET A 48 -3.55 -4.96 10.91
CA MET A 48 -2.18 -4.86 10.38
C MET A 48 -1.16 -4.48 11.46
N SER A 49 -1.56 -3.73 12.49
CA SER A 49 -0.65 -3.31 13.58
C SER A 49 -0.43 -4.38 14.66
N GLN A 50 -1.23 -5.46 14.70
CA GLN A 50 -1.11 -6.49 15.74
C GLN A 50 0.25 -7.23 15.77
N PRO A 51 0.89 -7.55 14.63
CA PRO A 51 2.16 -8.27 14.64
C PRO A 51 3.38 -7.39 14.96
N LEU A 52 3.21 -6.06 15.10
CA LEU A 52 4.33 -5.15 15.34
C LEU A 52 4.83 -5.37 16.77
N VAL A 53 6.14 -5.63 16.90
CA VAL A 53 6.81 -5.84 18.18
C VAL A 53 7.81 -4.73 18.46
N GLY A 54 8.06 -4.48 19.74
CA GLY A 54 8.99 -3.45 20.21
C GLY A 54 8.35 -2.09 20.45
N LYS A 55 9.13 -1.18 21.03
CA LYS A 55 8.69 0.19 21.35
C LYS A 55 9.00 1.11 20.17
N ASN A 56 8.01 1.86 19.73
CA ASN A 56 8.13 2.89 18.68
C ASN A 56 8.77 2.37 17.38
N PRO A 57 8.13 1.44 16.66
CA PRO A 57 8.68 0.89 15.42
C PRO A 57 8.90 1.98 14.35
N VAL A 58 9.78 1.70 13.40
CA VAL A 58 9.90 2.50 12.16
C VAL A 58 9.08 1.81 11.08
N LEU A 59 8.24 2.58 10.39
CA LEU A 59 7.40 2.09 9.30
C LEU A 59 7.92 2.63 7.97
N VAL A 60 8.07 1.75 6.98
CA VAL A 60 8.39 2.10 5.59
C VAL A 60 7.21 1.64 4.72
N GLY A 61 6.55 2.58 4.06
CA GLY A 61 5.41 2.27 3.22
C GLY A 61 5.62 2.69 1.77
N LEU A 62 5.47 1.73 0.86
CA LEU A 62 5.50 1.96 -0.59
C LEU A 62 4.08 2.21 -1.11
N SER A 63 3.85 3.35 -1.79
CA SER A 63 2.55 3.64 -2.42
C SER A 63 1.38 3.48 -1.44
N PHE A 64 0.42 2.59 -1.69
CA PHE A 64 -0.68 2.30 -0.75
C PHE A 64 -0.19 1.85 0.64
N GLY A 65 0.95 1.15 0.73
CA GLY A 65 1.60 0.83 1.99
C GLY A 65 2.01 2.07 2.78
N GLY A 66 2.32 3.19 2.13
CA GLY A 66 2.56 4.48 2.79
C GLY A 66 1.32 5.05 3.47
N MET A 67 0.16 4.96 2.81
CA MET A 67 -1.13 5.35 3.40
C MET A 67 -1.44 4.46 4.61
N MET A 68 -1.21 3.15 4.49
CA MET A 68 -1.39 2.20 5.59
C MET A 68 -0.44 2.45 6.77
N SER A 69 0.83 2.76 6.50
CA SER A 69 1.80 3.15 7.55
C SER A 69 1.35 4.40 8.31
N ILE A 70 0.73 5.37 7.64
CA ILE A 70 0.16 6.55 8.29
C ILE A 70 -1.03 6.16 9.17
N GLU A 71 -1.93 5.30 8.69
CA GLU A 71 -3.06 4.84 9.50
C GLU A 71 -2.60 4.06 10.74
N ILE A 72 -1.57 3.21 10.63
CA ILE A 72 -0.97 2.51 11.78
C ILE A 72 -0.35 3.52 12.76
N ALA A 73 0.35 4.54 12.26
CA ALA A 73 0.98 5.56 13.09
C ALA A 73 0.00 6.43 13.90
N LYS A 74 -1.30 6.45 13.55
CA LYS A 74 -2.35 7.06 14.37
C LYS A 74 -2.73 6.21 15.59
N LEU A 75 -2.51 4.90 15.51
CA LEU A 75 -2.97 3.92 16.51
C LEU A 75 -1.92 3.68 17.60
N ILE A 76 -0.65 3.70 17.21
CA ILE A 76 0.47 3.40 18.11
C ILE A 76 1.57 4.45 17.95
N PRO A 77 2.35 4.74 19.00
CA PRO A 77 3.54 5.57 18.87
C PRO A 77 4.54 4.87 17.95
N VAL A 78 5.02 5.61 16.95
CA VAL A 78 6.07 5.18 16.01
C VAL A 78 7.23 6.14 16.10
N GLU A 79 8.44 5.68 15.80
CA GLU A 79 9.58 6.60 15.78
C GLU A 79 9.63 7.40 14.49
N LYS A 80 9.28 6.77 13.35
CA LYS A 80 9.31 7.40 12.04
C LYS A 80 8.43 6.67 11.05
N VAL A 81 7.81 7.42 10.14
CA VAL A 81 7.17 6.90 8.94
C VAL A 81 7.94 7.38 7.71
N ILE A 82 8.40 6.45 6.89
CA ILE A 82 9.12 6.70 5.63
C ILE A 82 8.18 6.35 4.47
N LEU A 83 7.86 7.35 3.65
CA LEU A 83 6.96 7.21 2.51
C LEU A 83 7.77 7.08 1.21
N ILE A 84 7.55 6.01 0.45
CA ILE A 84 8.17 5.78 -0.86
C ILE A 84 7.07 5.81 -1.91
N SER A 85 7.18 6.70 -2.91
CA SER A 85 6.20 6.86 -3.99
C SER A 85 4.74 6.88 -3.50
N SER A 86 4.50 7.59 -2.39
CA SER A 86 3.21 7.64 -1.68
C SER A 86 2.80 9.09 -1.39
N ILE A 87 1.60 9.26 -0.84
CA ILE A 87 1.02 10.54 -0.44
C ILE A 87 0.94 10.64 1.08
N GLN A 88 1.18 11.83 1.63
CA GLN A 88 1.11 12.09 3.07
C GLN A 88 -0.30 12.49 3.54
N SER A 89 -1.15 12.95 2.61
CA SER A 89 -2.52 13.38 2.93
C SER A 89 -3.45 13.25 1.73
N ALA A 90 -4.76 13.21 2.01
CA ALA A 90 -5.82 13.21 0.99
C ALA A 90 -5.79 14.44 0.07
N ALA A 91 -5.16 15.55 0.51
CA ALA A 91 -4.97 16.73 -0.32
C ALA A 91 -4.12 16.43 -1.57
N GLN A 92 -3.13 15.54 -1.45
CA GLN A 92 -2.22 15.14 -2.53
C GLN A 92 -2.81 14.11 -3.50
N LEU A 93 -3.97 13.51 -3.18
CA LEU A 93 -4.62 12.58 -4.09
C LEU A 93 -5.04 13.31 -5.39
N PRO A 94 -4.70 12.79 -6.59
CA PRO A 94 -5.04 13.42 -7.85
C PRO A 94 -6.53 13.73 -8.00
N ARG A 95 -6.85 14.88 -8.63
CA ARG A 95 -8.25 15.34 -8.79
C ARG A 95 -9.12 14.32 -9.52
N TRP A 96 -8.58 13.63 -10.53
CA TRP A 96 -9.29 12.60 -11.27
C TRP A 96 -9.65 11.39 -10.39
N MET A 97 -8.78 11.00 -9.44
CA MET A 97 -9.07 9.95 -8.47
C MET A 97 -10.15 10.38 -7.48
N LYS A 98 -10.09 11.63 -7.00
CA LYS A 98 -11.14 12.20 -6.15
C LYS A 98 -12.50 12.18 -6.84
N ALA A 99 -12.54 12.56 -8.12
CA ALA A 99 -13.75 12.50 -8.93
C ALA A 99 -14.25 11.07 -9.13
N ALA A 100 -13.34 10.12 -9.44
CA ALA A 100 -13.68 8.71 -9.59
C ALA A 100 -14.29 8.10 -8.32
N GLY A 101 -13.75 8.45 -7.14
CA GLY A 101 -14.32 8.07 -5.84
C GLY A 101 -15.70 8.68 -5.60
N TRP A 102 -15.86 9.98 -5.85
CA TRP A 102 -17.15 10.67 -5.71
C TRP A 102 -18.24 10.07 -6.59
N LEU A 103 -17.91 9.76 -7.85
CA LEU A 103 -18.81 9.10 -8.81
C LEU A 103 -18.95 7.59 -8.60
N ARG A 104 -18.20 7.01 -7.65
CA ARG A 104 -18.15 5.56 -7.37
C ARG A 104 -17.85 4.71 -8.60
N LEU A 105 -16.99 5.20 -9.51
CA LEU A 105 -16.67 4.52 -10.76
C LEU A 105 -16.05 3.14 -10.53
N ASN A 106 -15.32 2.96 -9.42
CA ASN A 106 -14.75 1.69 -9.00
C ASN A 106 -15.79 0.61 -8.66
N LYS A 107 -17.06 0.99 -8.41
CA LYS A 107 -18.16 0.03 -8.23
C LYS A 107 -18.84 -0.37 -9.53
N ILE A 108 -18.67 0.44 -10.58
CA ILE A 108 -19.29 0.24 -11.89
C ILE A 108 -18.33 -0.52 -12.81
N PHE A 109 -17.05 -0.13 -12.80
CA PHE A 109 -15.99 -0.78 -13.56
C PHE A 109 -14.99 -1.40 -12.59
N PRO A 110 -14.97 -2.74 -12.45
CA PRO A 110 -13.95 -3.38 -11.64
C PRO A 110 -12.59 -3.09 -12.29
N MET A 111 -11.69 -2.45 -11.55
CA MET A 111 -10.33 -2.17 -12.04
C MET A 111 -9.53 -3.47 -12.05
N ARG A 112 -9.73 -4.25 -13.11
CA ARG A 112 -8.97 -5.47 -13.39
C ARG A 112 -7.82 -5.14 -14.32
N SER A 113 -6.70 -5.81 -14.08
CA SER A 113 -5.58 -5.76 -15.01
C SER A 113 -5.87 -6.68 -16.19
N TYR A 114 -6.02 -6.11 -17.38
CA TYR A 114 -6.11 -6.86 -18.63
C TYR A 114 -4.78 -6.79 -19.39
N LYS A 115 -4.46 -7.80 -20.20
CA LYS A 115 -3.24 -7.83 -21.04
C LYS A 115 -3.10 -6.55 -21.89
N ILE A 116 -4.20 -6.02 -22.42
CA ILE A 116 -4.21 -4.80 -23.23
C ILE A 116 -3.78 -3.54 -22.44
N THR A 117 -4.02 -3.53 -21.11
CA THR A 117 -3.65 -2.41 -20.23
C THR A 117 -2.28 -2.59 -19.60
N GLU A 118 -1.66 -3.76 -19.72
CA GLU A 118 -0.39 -4.09 -19.09
C GLU A 118 0.76 -3.15 -19.50
N PRO A 119 0.96 -2.77 -20.78
CA PRO A 119 2.03 -1.84 -21.15
C PRO A 119 1.88 -0.46 -20.49
N ILE A 120 0.65 0.04 -20.42
CA ILE A 120 0.34 1.33 -19.78
C ILE A 120 0.64 1.26 -18.28
N GLN A 121 0.19 0.20 -17.61
CA GLN A 121 0.46 0.00 -16.19
C GLN A 121 1.94 -0.17 -15.88
N ASN A 122 2.68 -0.91 -16.72
CA ASN A 122 4.13 -1.10 -16.57
C ASN A 122 4.87 0.25 -16.68
N HIS A 123 4.45 1.09 -17.62
CA HIS A 123 4.98 2.45 -17.76
C HIS A 123 4.72 3.29 -16.50
N PHE A 124 3.50 3.27 -15.94
CA PHE A 124 3.17 4.01 -14.72
C PHE A 124 3.92 3.52 -13.47
N ILE A 125 4.21 2.23 -13.37
CA ILE A 125 5.01 1.65 -12.26
C ILE A 125 6.51 1.85 -12.50
N GLY A 126 6.92 2.19 -13.72
CA GLY A 126 8.31 2.46 -14.09
C GLY A 126 9.14 1.20 -14.35
N VAL A 127 8.51 0.05 -14.64
CA VAL A 127 9.23 -1.20 -14.95
C VAL A 127 9.52 -1.30 -16.43
N SER A 128 10.74 -1.69 -16.78
CA SER A 128 11.18 -1.83 -18.18
C SER A 128 11.95 -3.11 -18.45
N GLN A 129 12.59 -3.71 -17.44
CA GLN A 129 13.34 -4.93 -17.61
C GLN A 129 12.43 -6.17 -17.62
N PRO A 130 12.76 -7.23 -18.39
CA PRO A 130 11.96 -8.45 -18.45
C PRO A 130 11.66 -9.06 -17.08
N GLU A 131 12.63 -9.07 -16.17
CA GLU A 131 12.50 -9.63 -14.82
C GLU A 131 11.55 -8.80 -13.95
N GLU A 132 11.57 -7.48 -14.09
CA GLU A 132 10.67 -6.56 -13.38
C GLU A 132 9.24 -6.68 -13.89
N ILE A 133 9.07 -6.79 -15.20
CA ILE A 133 7.76 -6.99 -15.85
C ILE A 133 7.14 -8.30 -15.37
N GLU A 134 7.92 -9.38 -15.32
CA GLU A 134 7.43 -10.68 -14.84
C GLU A 134 7.09 -10.63 -13.34
N LEU A 135 7.88 -9.93 -12.53
CA LEU A 135 7.58 -9.71 -11.12
C LEU A 135 6.24 -8.99 -10.94
N VAL A 136 6.02 -7.86 -11.62
CA VAL A 136 4.76 -7.11 -11.52
C VAL A 136 3.59 -7.89 -12.11
N ARG A 137 3.81 -8.69 -13.17
CA ARG A 137 2.80 -9.62 -13.69
C ARG A 137 2.40 -10.65 -12.63
N SER A 138 3.36 -11.18 -11.88
CA SER A 138 3.09 -12.11 -10.79
C SER A 138 2.25 -11.48 -9.67
N TYR A 139 2.49 -10.20 -9.34
CA TYR A 139 1.66 -9.45 -8.40
C TYR A 139 0.20 -9.38 -8.85
N ARG A 140 -0.02 -8.94 -10.10
CA ARG A 140 -1.37 -8.84 -10.68
C ARG A 140 -2.12 -10.17 -10.70
N LYS A 141 -1.40 -11.28 -10.93
CA LYS A 141 -1.98 -12.63 -10.98
C LYS A 141 -2.35 -13.15 -9.59
N ASN A 142 -1.54 -12.85 -8.58
CA ASN A 142 -1.67 -13.44 -7.25
C ASN A 142 -2.47 -12.58 -6.27
N ALA A 143 -2.67 -11.29 -6.55
CA ALA A 143 -3.45 -10.40 -5.70
C ALA A 143 -4.93 -10.83 -5.67
N PRO A 144 -5.51 -11.14 -4.48
CA PRO A 144 -6.90 -11.52 -4.38
C PRO A 144 -7.83 -10.38 -4.84
N GLN A 145 -8.81 -10.68 -5.69
CA GLN A 145 -9.73 -9.66 -6.23
C GLN A 145 -10.47 -8.92 -5.11
N LEU A 146 -10.89 -9.62 -4.06
CA LEU A 146 -11.52 -9.02 -2.88
C LEU A 146 -10.65 -7.95 -2.23
N TYR A 147 -9.35 -8.22 -2.09
CA TYR A 147 -8.39 -7.25 -1.57
C TYR A 147 -8.22 -6.07 -2.53
N MET A 148 -8.09 -6.32 -3.83
CA MET A 148 -7.91 -5.26 -4.82
C MET A 148 -9.10 -4.29 -4.86
N ASP A 149 -10.32 -4.81 -4.91
CA ASP A 149 -11.55 -4.01 -4.95
C ASP A 149 -11.69 -3.15 -3.67
N TRP A 150 -11.40 -3.76 -2.51
CA TRP A 150 -11.39 -3.07 -1.22
C TRP A 150 -10.33 -1.97 -1.18
N ALA A 151 -9.08 -2.29 -1.50
CA ALA A 151 -7.97 -1.36 -1.37
C ALA A 151 -8.11 -0.17 -2.33
N ILE A 152 -8.57 -0.40 -3.56
CA ILE A 152 -8.91 0.68 -4.51
C ILE A 152 -10.02 1.55 -3.93
N ASN A 153 -11.07 0.95 -3.36
CA ASN A 153 -12.14 1.72 -2.72
C ASN A 153 -11.59 2.61 -1.59
N GLU A 154 -10.75 2.07 -0.71
CA GLU A 154 -10.18 2.84 0.39
C GLU A 154 -9.23 3.94 -0.10
N VAL A 155 -8.41 3.70 -1.12
CA VAL A 155 -7.55 4.75 -1.72
C VAL A 155 -8.38 5.93 -2.24
N LEU A 156 -9.44 5.65 -3.00
CA LEU A 156 -10.29 6.69 -3.59
C LEU A 156 -11.08 7.49 -2.55
N HIS A 157 -11.36 6.88 -1.40
CA HIS A 157 -12.14 7.48 -0.32
C HIS A 157 -11.29 7.92 0.87
N TRP A 158 -9.96 7.85 0.79
CA TRP A 158 -9.08 8.20 1.89
C TRP A 158 -9.20 9.69 2.23
N ARG A 159 -9.49 10.01 3.50
CA ARG A 159 -9.75 11.39 3.99
C ARG A 159 -8.72 11.90 4.99
N ASN A 160 -7.56 11.27 5.07
CA ASN A 160 -6.54 11.66 6.05
C ASN A 160 -5.97 13.07 5.82
N ASN A 161 -5.94 13.88 6.87
CA ASN A 161 -5.22 15.16 6.94
C ASN A 161 -4.17 15.20 8.07
N TRP A 162 -4.08 14.15 8.88
CA TRP A 162 -3.10 14.00 9.94
C TRP A 162 -1.76 13.54 9.35
N GLN A 163 -0.65 14.01 9.92
CA GLN A 163 0.70 13.63 9.49
C GLN A 163 1.47 13.05 10.67
N PRO A 164 2.18 11.93 10.47
CA PRO A 164 3.05 11.39 11.50
C PRO A 164 4.20 12.36 11.80
N PRO A 165 4.77 12.28 13.02
CA PRO A 165 5.93 13.08 13.41
C PRO A 165 7.19 12.78 12.58
#